data_AF-A0A2N6UKQ6-F1
#
_entry.id   AF-A0A2N6UKQ6-F1
#
_cell.length_a   1.000
_cell.length_b   1.000
_cell.length_c   1.000
_cell.angle_alpha   90.00
_cell.angle_beta   90.00
_cell.angle_gamma   90.00
#
_symmetry.space_group_name_H-M   'P 1'
#
loop_
_entity.id
_entity.type
_entity.pdbx_description
1 polymer ?
#
loop_
_entity_poly.entity_id
_entity_poly.type
_entity_poly.pdbx_seq_one_letter_code
_entity_poly.pdbx_strand_id
1 'polypeptide(L)' 'MIRDELLELVRENLDIDVDEVDFDKAISDYDIDSIDMLDFIMAIEDKYDIEFSDDELDEIEKFSDVVSLIESKN' A
#
# COMPACT_ATOMS: atom_id res chain seq x y z
N MET A 1 2.96 1.46 14.21
CA MET A 1 1.53 1.48 13.83
C MET A 1 1.46 1.08 12.36
N ILE A 2 0.38 0.48 11.87
CA ILE A 2 0.29 -0.01 10.47
C ILE A 2 0.73 1.07 9.47
N ARG A 3 0.40 2.34 9.73
CA ARG A 3 0.85 3.50 8.93
C ARG A 3 2.37 3.68 8.87
N ASP A 4 3.08 3.57 10.00
CA ASP A 4 4.55 3.71 10.02
C ASP A 4 5.21 2.60 9.20
N GLU A 5 4.69 1.39 9.33
CA GLU A 5 5.15 0.22 8.58
C GLU A 5 4.85 0.33 7.09
N LEU A 6 3.73 0.95 6.73
CA LEU A 6 3.38 1.24 5.34
C LEU A 6 4.34 2.26 4.74
N LEU A 7 4.69 3.32 5.49
CA LEU A 7 5.65 4.34 5.04
C LEU A 7 7.03 3.73 4.76
N GLU A 8 7.50 2.81 5.61
CA GLU A 8 8.74 2.06 5.34
C GLU A 8 8.64 1.25 4.04
N LEU A 9 7.54 0.54 3.83
CA LEU A 9 7.32 -0.24 2.60
C LEU A 9 7.23 0.64 1.35
N VAL A 10 6.56 1.80 1.44
CA VAL A 10 6.48 2.77 0.35
C VAL A 10 7.87 3.29 -0.01
N ARG A 11 8.68 3.62 1.00
CA ARG A 11 10.06 4.06 0.78
C ARG A 11 10.94 2.99 0.13
N GLU A 12 10.78 1.73 0.53
CA GLU A 12 11.61 0.62 0.06
C GLU A 12 11.21 0.09 -1.32
N ASN A 13 9.90 0.00 -1.60
CA ASN A 13 9.37 -0.60 -2.83
C ASN A 13 9.03 0.44 -3.90
N LEU A 14 8.56 1.63 -3.50
CA LEU A 14 8.07 2.65 -4.44
C LEU A 14 9.05 3.81 -4.63
N ASP A 15 10.16 3.85 -3.88
CA ASP A 15 11.18 4.93 -3.88
C ASP A 15 10.59 6.34 -3.67
N ILE A 16 9.46 6.42 -2.96
CA ILE A 16 8.80 7.68 -2.59
C ILE A 16 9.26 8.12 -1.21
N ASP A 17 9.48 9.42 -1.04
CA ASP A 17 9.82 9.97 0.26
C ASP A 17 8.61 9.92 1.20
N VAL A 18 8.81 9.39 2.41
CA VAL A 18 7.75 9.21 3.42
C VAL A 18 7.11 10.53 3.83
N ASP A 19 7.86 11.63 3.71
CA ASP A 19 7.38 12.98 4.00
C ASP A 19 6.44 13.54 2.91
N GLU A 20 6.48 12.95 1.71
CA GLU A 20 5.58 13.30 0.59
C GLU A 20 4.34 12.40 0.53
N VAL A 21 4.32 11.30 1.30
CA VAL A 21 3.19 10.36 1.34
C VAL A 21 2.02 10.94 2.14
N ASP A 22 0.99 11.34 1.41
CA ASP A 22 -0.35 11.62 1.88
C ASP A 22 -1.26 10.38 1.70
N PHE A 23 -1.80 9.87 2.80
CA PHE A 23 -2.70 8.71 2.81
C PHE A 23 -4.06 8.98 2.19
N ASP A 24 -4.49 10.24 2.13
CA ASP A 24 -5.77 10.63 1.54
C ASP A 24 -5.66 10.92 0.04
N LYS A 25 -4.44 10.94 -0.51
CA LYS A 25 -4.14 11.15 -1.93
C LYS A 25 -4.18 9.84 -2.70
N ALA A 26 -4.59 9.90 -3.96
CA ALA A 26 -4.64 8.74 -4.83
C ALA A 26 -3.23 8.22 -5.13
N ILE A 27 -3.05 6.91 -5.12
CA ILE A 27 -1.78 6.25 -5.44
C ILE A 27 -1.34 6.60 -6.87
N SER A 28 -2.29 6.71 -7.78
CA SER A 28 -2.05 7.12 -9.18
C SER A 28 -1.45 8.53 -9.32
N ASP A 29 -1.55 9.39 -8.32
CA ASP A 29 -0.94 10.73 -8.34
C ASP A 29 0.55 10.73 -7.93
N TYR A 30 1.11 9.57 -7.57
CA TYR A 30 2.53 9.42 -7.19
C TYR A 30 3.41 8.90 -8.31
N ASP A 31 2.90 8.83 -9.55
CA ASP A 31 3.64 8.30 -10.71
C ASP A 31 4.12 6.85 -10.48
N ILE A 32 3.35 6.08 -9.71
CA ILE A 32 3.60 4.66 -9.42
C ILE A 32 3.08 3.82 -10.59
N ASP A 33 3.90 2.92 -11.10
CA ASP A 33 3.48 1.96 -12.11
C ASP A 33 2.73 0.77 -11.48
N SER A 34 1.91 0.08 -12.28
CA SER A 34 1.16 -1.09 -11.81
C SER A 34 2.04 -2.22 -11.28
N ILE A 35 3.31 -2.29 -11.73
CA ILE A 35 4.28 -3.28 -11.25
C ILE A 35 4.72 -2.95 -9.82
N ASP A 36 5.06 -1.68 -9.57
CA ASP A 36 5.47 -1.22 -8.24
C ASP A 36 4.32 -1.40 -7.23
N MET A 37 3.08 -1.17 -7.65
CA MET A 37 1.90 -1.44 -6.83
C MET A 37 1.76 -2.93 -6.50
N LEU A 38 1.97 -3.84 -7.45
CA LEU A 38 1.94 -5.28 -7.20
C LEU A 38 3.04 -5.70 -6.23
N ASP A 39 4.28 -5.22 -6.42
CA ASP A 39 5.39 -5.52 -5.51
C ASP A 39 5.12 -5.03 -4.09
N PHE A 40 4.53 -3.83 -3.95
CA PHE A 40 4.10 -3.28 -2.68
C PHE A 40 3.02 -4.12 -1.98
N ILE A 41 2.01 -4.57 -2.73
CA ILE A 41 0.97 -5.46 -2.21
C ILE A 41 1.55 -6.78 -1.75
N MET A 42 2.38 -7.44 -2.56
CA MET A 42 3.02 -8.70 -2.18
C MET A 42 3.87 -8.54 -0.90
N ALA A 43 4.58 -7.42 -0.74
CA ALA A 43 5.35 -7.15 0.46
C ALA A 43 4.46 -7.00 1.71
N ILE A 44 3.24 -6.46 1.56
CA ILE A 44 2.26 -6.38 2.64
C ILE A 44 1.70 -7.77 2.96
N GLU A 45 1.31 -8.54 1.95
CA GLU A 45 0.80 -9.91 2.10
C GLU A 45 1.80 -10.78 2.88
N ASP A 46 3.07 -10.77 2.48
CA ASP A 46 4.15 -11.49 3.15
C ASP A 46 4.39 -11.00 4.58
N LYS A 47 4.31 -9.67 4.82
CA LYS A 47 4.59 -9.07 6.13
C LYS A 47 3.49 -9.37 7.15
N TYR A 48 2.24 -9.34 6.72
CA TYR A 48 1.07 -9.53 7.59
C TYR A 48 0.49 -10.95 7.52
N ASP A 49 1.04 -11.83 6.68
CA ASP A 49 0.54 -13.19 6.41
C ASP A 49 -0.95 -13.17 5.98
N ILE A 50 -1.28 -12.24 5.07
CA ILE A 50 -2.62 -12.02 4.51
C ILE A 50 -2.62 -12.22 2.99
N GLU A 51 -3.79 -12.45 2.40
CA GLU A 51 -4.01 -12.44 0.95
C GLU A 51 -5.09 -11.42 0.61
N PHE A 52 -4.82 -10.58 -0.39
CA PHE A 52 -5.79 -9.72 -1.03
C PHE A 52 -6.35 -10.41 -2.28
N SER A 53 -7.66 -10.33 -2.44
CA SER A 53 -8.33 -10.77 -3.65
C SER A 53 -8.23 -9.72 -4.75
N ASP A 54 -8.32 -10.14 -6.01
CA ASP A 54 -8.33 -9.21 -7.17
C ASP A 54 -9.38 -8.10 -6.99
N ASP A 55 -10.56 -8.43 -6.46
CA ASP A 55 -11.63 -7.46 -6.17
C ASP A 55 -11.20 -6.40 -5.13
N GLU A 56 -10.49 -6.82 -4.07
CA GLU A 56 -9.96 -5.89 -3.05
C GLU A 56 -8.86 -5.01 -3.62
N LEU A 57 -8.01 -5.54 -4.51
CA LEU A 57 -6.96 -4.78 -5.16
C LEU A 57 -7.51 -3.73 -6.12
N ASP A 58 -8.59 -4.06 -6.84
CA ASP A 58 -9.29 -3.12 -7.72
C ASP A 58 -9.97 -1.97 -6.93
N GLU A 59 -10.29 -2.19 -5.64
CA GLU A 59 -10.84 -1.15 -4.75
C GLU A 59 -9.78 -0.23 -4.14
N ILE A 60 -8.49 -0.54 -4.28
CA ILE A 60 -7.41 0.29 -3.72
C ILE A 60 -7.18 1.51 -4.61
N GLU A 61 -7.62 2.68 -4.13
CA GLU A 61 -7.30 3.96 -4.76
C GLU A 61 -6.23 4.73 -3.97
N LYS A 62 -6.18 4.54 -2.65
CA LYS A 62 -5.36 5.32 -1.72
C LYS A 62 -4.61 4.44 -0.72
N PHE A 63 -3.52 4.96 -0.15
CA PHE A 63 -2.83 4.27 0.93
C PHE A 63 -3.71 4.09 2.18
N SER A 64 -4.70 4.96 2.41
CA SER A 64 -5.70 4.77 3.47
C SER A 64 -6.52 3.49 3.31
N ASP A 65 -6.80 3.10 2.07
CA ASP A 65 -7.62 1.93 1.76
C ASP A 65 -6.83 0.67 2.06
N VAL A 66 -5.55 0.65 1.68
CA VAL A 66 -4.60 -0.41 2.02
C VAL A 66 -4.53 -0.63 3.54
N VAL A 67 -4.36 0.44 4.31
CA VAL A 67 -4.36 0.35 5.79
C VAL A 67 -5.66 -0.25 6.31
N SER A 68 -6.79 0.18 5.77
CA SER A 68 -8.11 -0.30 6.18
C SER A 68 -8.32 -1.78 5.84
N LEU A 69 -7.81 -2.25 4.69
CA LEU A 69 -7.87 -3.65 4.31
C LEU A 69 -7.00 -4.52 5.21
N ILE A 70 -5.79 -4.07 5.57
CA ILE A 70 -4.93 -4.76 6.54
C ILE A 70 -5.62 -4.86 7.90
N GLU A 71 -6.18 -3.74 8.39
CA GLU A 71 -6.91 -3.70 9.67
C GLU A 71 -8.18 -4.57 9.66
N SER A 72 -8.82 -4.76 8.51
CA SER A 72 -9.98 -5.65 8.37
C SER A 72 -9.61 -7.13 8.48
N LYS A 73 -8.37 -7.48 8.09
CA LYS A 73 -7.88 -8.87 8.07
C LYS A 73 -7.10 -9.27 9.34
N ASN A 74 -6.79 -8.32 10.24
CA ASN A 74 -5.98 -8.52 11.46
C ASN A 74 -6.81 -8.24 12.74
#